data_AF-A0A4P9WGE3-F1
#
_entry.id   AF-A0A4P9WGE3-F1
#
_cell.length_a   1.000
_cell.length_b   1.000
_cell.length_c   1.000
_cell.angle_alpha   90.00
_cell.angle_beta   90.00
_cell.angle_gamma   90.00
#
_symmetry.space_group_name_H-M   'P 1'
#
loop_
_entity.id
_entity.type
_entity.pdbx_description
1 polymer ?
#
loop_
_entity_poly.entity_id
_entity_poly.type
_entity_poly.pdbx_seq_one_letter_code
_entity_poly.pdbx_strand_id
1 'polypeptide(L)'
;QSTGFPYAQQPLGFIQSWRTMANAIASSGAVRSQYALVWGPNAGNGVGYNGGITPDLATKIGTAEYNALDTNGDGEINLLDNPYAPYYPGDEYVDWVGLSVST
;
A
#
# COMPACT_ATOMS: atom_id res chain seq x y z
N GLN A 1 1.23 -7.01 22.36
CA GLN A 1 0.36 -6.12 21.57
C GLN A 1 1.17 -5.69 20.36
N SER A 2 0.95 -6.27 19.18
CA SER A 2 1.71 -5.87 18.00
C SER A 2 1.22 -4.48 17.58
N THR A 3 2.04 -3.47 17.82
CA THR A 3 1.84 -2.12 17.28
C THR A 3 1.93 -2.24 15.76
N GLY A 4 0.77 -2.37 15.11
CA GLY A 4 0.67 -2.36 13.66
C GLY A 4 1.36 -1.10 13.14
N PHE A 5 2.17 -1.26 12.10
CA PHE A 5 2.93 -0.16 11.53
C PHE A 5 2.01 1.01 11.16
N PRO A 6 2.14 2.21 11.77
CA PRO A 6 1.20 3.31 11.53
C PRO A 6 1.11 3.73 10.06
N TYR A 7 2.20 3.56 9.31
CA TYR A 7 2.27 3.80 7.87
C TYR A 7 1.40 2.82 7.06
N ALA A 8 1.10 1.64 7.58
CA ALA A 8 0.21 0.68 6.94
C ALA A 8 -1.24 1.20 6.88
N GLN A 9 -1.58 2.32 7.52
CA GLN A 9 -2.92 2.92 7.44
C GLN A 9 -2.94 4.21 6.62
N GLN A 10 -1.97 4.39 5.74
CA GLN A 10 -1.80 5.59 4.91
C GLN A 10 -1.54 5.21 3.43
N PRO A 11 -2.45 4.46 2.77
CA PRO A 11 -2.28 4.06 1.37
C PRO A 11 -2.03 5.24 0.42
N LEU A 12 -2.73 6.36 0.59
CA LEU A 12 -2.56 7.53 -0.26
C LEU A 12 -1.21 8.21 -0.02
N GLY A 13 -0.81 8.34 1.26
CA GLY A 13 0.53 8.78 1.63
C GLY A 13 1.64 7.92 1.01
N PHE A 14 1.48 6.59 1.05
CA PHE A 14 2.42 5.66 0.42
C PHE A 14 2.53 5.87 -1.09
N ILE A 15 1.40 5.94 -1.81
CA ILE A 15 1.37 6.19 -3.26
C ILE A 15 2.06 7.51 -3.58
N GLN A 16 1.75 8.58 -2.83
CA GLN A 16 2.35 9.89 -3.04
C GLN A 16 3.88 9.86 -2.86
N SER A 17 4.36 9.21 -1.80
CA SER A 17 5.80 9.05 -1.56
C SER A 17 6.49 8.22 -2.65
N TRP A 18 5.88 7.12 -3.09
CA TRP A 18 6.40 6.28 -4.17
C TRP A 18 6.55 7.08 -5.47
N ARG A 19 5.48 7.76 -5.89
CA ARG A 19 5.48 8.57 -7.12
C ARG A 19 6.50 9.70 -7.05
N THR A 20 6.65 10.32 -5.88
CA THR A 20 7.66 11.36 -5.65
C THR A 20 9.07 10.82 -5.87
N MET A 21 9.38 9.65 -5.30
CA MET A 21 10.66 8.96 -5.49
C MET A 21 10.89 8.61 -6.97
N ALA A 22 9.91 7.98 -7.63
CA ALA A 22 10.01 7.57 -9.03
C ALA A 22 10.28 8.78 -9.96
N ASN A 23 9.55 9.88 -9.75
CA ASN A 23 9.75 11.12 -10.51
C ASN A 23 11.13 11.74 -10.26
N ALA A 24 11.66 11.67 -9.03
CA ALA A 24 12.99 12.16 -8.72
C ALA A 24 14.09 11.34 -9.43
N ILE A 25 13.94 10.02 -9.50
CA ILE A 25 14.84 9.14 -10.26
C ILE A 25 14.79 9.49 -11.75
N ALA A 26 13.60 9.61 -12.33
CA ALA A 26 13.45 9.97 -13.73
C ALA A 26 14.06 11.36 -14.03
N SER A 27 13.90 12.32 -13.12
CA SER A 27 14.45 13.68 -13.25
C SER A 27 15.96 13.76 -13.03
N SER A 28 16.59 12.71 -12.48
CA SER A 28 18.05 12.67 -12.27
C SER A 28 18.86 12.47 -13.56
N GLY A 29 18.19 12.16 -14.67
CA GLY A 29 18.83 11.79 -15.94
C GLY A 29 19.07 10.28 -16.10
N ALA A 30 18.64 9.47 -15.13
CA ALA A 30 18.64 8.02 -15.25
C ALA A 30 17.73 7.57 -16.40
N VAL A 31 18.23 6.69 -17.27
CA VAL A 31 17.41 6.10 -18.34
C VAL A 31 16.76 4.81 -17.86
N ARG A 32 15.58 4.46 -18.40
CA ARG A 32 14.79 3.28 -17.95
C ARG A 32 15.51 1.93 -18.14
N SER A 33 16.62 1.88 -18.89
CA SER A 33 17.47 0.69 -18.99
C SER A 33 18.45 0.52 -17.82
N GLN A 34 18.59 1.51 -16.93
CA GLN A 34 19.51 1.48 -15.79
C GLN A 34 18.84 1.11 -14.47
N TYR A 35 17.51 1.16 -14.40
CA TYR A 35 16.76 0.88 -13.18
C TYR A 35 15.40 0.25 -13.50
N ALA A 36 14.85 -0.44 -12.51
CA ALA A 36 13.47 -0.91 -12.51
C ALA A 36 12.84 -0.57 -11.16
N LEU A 37 11.58 -0.16 -11.18
CA LEU A 37 10.76 0.07 -10.00
C LEU A 37 9.94 -1.19 -9.73
N VAL A 38 10.29 -1.91 -8.67
CA VAL A 38 9.65 -3.19 -8.31
C VAL A 38 8.76 -2.98 -7.09
N TRP A 39 7.45 -3.07 -7.27
CA TRP A 39 6.50 -3.00 -6.16
C TRP A 39 6.25 -4.40 -5.60
N GLY A 40 6.60 -4.63 -4.34
CA GLY A 40 6.58 -5.96 -3.72
C GLY A 40 5.92 -5.97 -2.34
N PRO A 41 4.59 -6.13 -2.25
CA PRO A 41 3.91 -6.27 -0.97
C PRO A 41 4.28 -7.58 -0.27
N ASN A 42 3.99 -7.65 1.03
CA ASN A 42 3.94 -8.93 1.74
C ASN A 42 2.63 -9.65 1.41
N ALA A 43 2.65 -10.98 1.40
CA ALA A 43 1.45 -11.77 1.16
C ALA A 43 0.37 -11.47 2.21
N GLY A 44 -0.79 -11.00 1.73
CA GLY A 44 -1.94 -10.58 2.53
C GLY A 44 -2.67 -11.72 3.25
N ASN A 45 -2.24 -12.97 3.06
CA ASN A 45 -2.69 -14.15 3.81
C ASN A 45 -1.74 -14.51 4.98
N GLY A 46 -0.68 -13.72 5.20
CA GLY A 46 0.30 -13.94 6.26
C GLY A 46 -0.16 -13.44 7.65
N VAL A 47 0.51 -13.95 8.69
CA VAL A 47 0.32 -13.52 10.09
C VAL A 47 0.49 -12.00 10.21
N GLY A 48 -0.60 -11.28 10.52
CA GLY A 48 -0.58 -9.84 10.79
C GLY A 48 -1.52 -8.98 9.95
N TYR A 49 -1.99 -9.47 8.79
CA TYR A 49 -3.12 -8.85 8.09
C TYR A 49 -4.41 -9.52 8.57
N ASN A 50 -4.91 -9.10 9.73
CA ASN A 50 -6.15 -9.64 10.28
C ASN A 50 -7.42 -9.00 9.69
N GLY A 51 -7.31 -8.20 8.60
CA GLY A 51 -8.44 -7.43 8.07
C GLY A 51 -9.16 -6.69 9.21
N GLY A 52 -8.41 -6.15 10.15
CA GLY A 52 -8.96 -5.75 11.44
C GLY A 52 -8.74 -4.27 11.63
N ILE A 53 -9.83 -3.54 11.85
CA ILE A 53 -9.80 -2.18 12.40
C ILE A 53 -8.97 -2.23 13.69
N THR A 54 -7.73 -1.75 13.64
CA THR A 54 -7.01 -1.45 14.87
C THR A 54 -7.68 -0.24 15.53
N PRO A 55 -7.54 -0.03 16.85
CA PRO A 55 -8.09 1.16 17.50
C PRO A 55 -7.71 2.47 16.80
N ASP A 56 -6.52 2.53 16.21
CA ASP A 56 -6.06 3.69 15.43
C ASP A 56 -6.85 3.88 14.13
N LEU A 57 -7.27 2.80 13.48
CA LEU A 57 -8.05 2.80 12.24
C LEU A 57 -9.50 3.26 12.49
N ALA A 58 -10.07 2.94 13.64
CA ALA A 58 -11.41 3.41 14.03
C ALA A 58 -11.50 4.95 14.12
N THR A 59 -10.40 5.62 14.50
CA THR A 59 -10.35 7.09 14.56
C THR A 59 -10.31 7.74 13.16
N LYS A 60 -10.12 6.95 12.11
CA LYS A 60 -9.96 7.43 10.73
C LYS A 60 -11.21 7.23 9.87
N ILE A 61 -12.31 6.71 10.42
CA ILE A 61 -13.57 6.53 9.69
C ILE A 61 -13.98 7.84 9.01
N GLY A 62 -14.30 7.76 7.71
CA GLY A 62 -14.68 8.90 6.89
C GLY A 62 -13.52 9.73 6.33
N THR A 63 -12.27 9.41 6.66
CA THR A 63 -11.10 10.01 5.99
C THR A 63 -10.87 9.39 4.62
N ALA A 64 -10.16 10.09 3.74
CA ALA A 64 -9.78 9.57 2.43
C ALA A 64 -8.92 8.29 2.53
N GLU A 65 -8.07 8.19 3.56
CA GLU A 65 -7.25 7.00 3.80
C GLU A 65 -8.12 5.80 4.21
N TYR A 66 -9.14 6.01 5.03
CA TYR A 66 -10.09 4.94 5.39
C TYR A 66 -10.88 4.48 4.18
N ASN A 67 -11.44 5.42 3.41
CA ASN A 67 -12.23 5.09 2.22
C ASN A 67 -11.38 4.40 1.14
N ALA A 68 -10.06 4.63 1.10
CA ALA A 68 -9.17 3.93 0.20
C ALA A 68 -8.92 2.47 0.65
N LEU A 69 -8.99 2.19 1.96
CA LEU A 69 -8.81 0.85 2.52
C LEU A 69 -10.10 0.01 2.48
N ASP A 70 -11.26 0.65 2.56
CA ASP A 70 -12.59 0.05 2.35
C ASP A 70 -12.86 -0.09 0.85
N THR A 71 -12.21 -1.09 0.25
CA THR A 71 -12.21 -1.34 -1.19
C THR A 71 -13.51 -1.96 -1.70
N ASN A 72 -14.28 -2.59 -0.83
CA ASN A 72 -15.59 -3.14 -1.17
C ASN A 72 -16.74 -2.14 -0.89
N GLY A 73 -16.48 -1.08 -0.11
CA GLY A 73 -17.42 0.00 0.19
C GLY A 73 -18.52 -0.37 1.19
N ASP A 74 -18.31 -1.40 2.01
CA ASP A 74 -19.29 -1.87 3.00
C ASP A 74 -19.20 -1.11 4.35
N GLY A 75 -18.20 -0.24 4.50
CA GLY A 75 -17.95 0.54 5.70
C GLY A 75 -17.07 -0.16 6.72
N GLU A 76 -16.64 -1.40 6.48
CA GLU A 76 -15.82 -2.22 7.37
C GLU A 76 -14.55 -2.73 6.67
N ILE A 77 -13.39 -2.28 7.11
CA ILE A 77 -12.12 -2.80 6.57
C ILE A 77 -11.89 -4.21 7.11
N ASN A 78 -12.03 -5.21 6.23
CA ASN A 78 -12.01 -6.63 6.57
C ASN A 78 -11.27 -7.50 5.54
N LEU A 79 -11.31 -8.83 5.69
CA LEU A 79 -10.63 -9.77 4.79
C LEU A 79 -11.28 -9.86 3.38
N LEU A 80 -12.45 -9.26 3.19
CA LEU A 80 -13.09 -9.10 1.89
C LEU A 80 -12.52 -7.91 1.11
N ASP A 81 -11.76 -7.03 1.77
CA ASP A 81 -11.04 -5.96 1.10
C ASP A 81 -9.81 -6.48 0.37
N ASN A 82 -9.47 -5.78 -0.71
CA ASN A 82 -8.26 -6.03 -1.43
C ASN A 82 -7.06 -5.47 -0.64
N PRO A 83 -6.15 -6.33 -0.13
CA PRO A 83 -5.04 -5.88 0.71
C PRO A 83 -3.95 -5.12 -0.06
N TYR A 84 -4.05 -5.08 -1.38
CA TYR A 84 -3.00 -4.64 -2.30
C TYR A 84 -3.36 -3.37 -3.06
N ALA A 85 -4.57 -3.33 -3.62
CA ALA A 85 -5.03 -2.27 -4.50
C ALA A 85 -4.87 -0.85 -3.91
N PRO A 86 -5.14 -0.59 -2.62
CA PRO A 86 -5.00 0.75 -2.04
C PRO A 86 -3.56 1.30 -2.10
N TYR A 87 -2.56 0.43 -2.19
CA TYR A 87 -1.14 0.81 -2.19
C TYR A 87 -0.50 0.75 -3.57
N TYR A 88 -1.23 0.35 -4.61
CA TYR A 88 -0.65 0.19 -5.95
C TYR A 88 -0.36 1.58 -6.57
N PRO A 89 0.90 1.93 -6.88
CA PRO A 89 1.24 3.27 -7.37
C PRO A 89 0.75 3.56 -8.79
N GLY A 90 0.37 2.54 -9.55
CA GLY A 90 -0.05 2.62 -10.95
C GLY A 90 1.03 2.18 -11.93
N ASP A 91 0.60 1.77 -13.13
CA ASP A 91 1.44 1.14 -14.16
C ASP A 91 2.59 2.03 -14.65
N GLU A 92 2.42 3.35 -14.61
CA GLU A 92 3.49 4.30 -14.97
C GLU A 92 4.67 4.29 -13.99
N TYR A 93 4.45 3.79 -12.77
CA TYR A 93 5.38 3.86 -11.65
C TYR A 93 5.88 2.49 -11.19
N VAL A 94 5.49 1.41 -11.88
CA VAL A 94 5.82 0.03 -11.53
C VAL A 94 6.22 -0.72 -12.80
N ASP A 95 7.43 -1.24 -12.81
CA ASP A 95 7.94 -2.07 -13.91
C ASP A 95 7.69 -3.56 -13.64
N TRP A 96 7.72 -3.97 -12.37
CA TRP A 96 7.51 -5.36 -11.95
C TRP A 96 6.75 -5.45 -10.63
N VAL A 97 5.94 -6.50 -10.50
CA VAL A 97 5.25 -6.84 -9.25
C VAL A 97 5.94 -8.04 -8.60
N GLY A 98 6.33 -7.89 -7.34
CA GLY A 98 6.86 -8.97 -6.50
C GLY A 98 5.88 -9.39 -5.41
N LEU A 99 6.22 -10.44 -4.67
CA LEU A 99 5.48 -10.84 -3.48
C LEU A 99 6.46 -11.45 -2.47
N SER A 100 6.48 -10.90 -1.26
CA SER A 100 7.24 -11.47 -0.14
C SER A 100 6.38 -12.46 0.62
N VAL A 101 6.89 -13.69 0.78
CA VAL A 101 6.26 -14.75 1.56
C VAL A 101 7.19 -15.15 2.70
N SER A 102 6.67 -15.22 3.92
CA SER A 102 7.38 -15.76 5.09
C SER A 102 6.94 -17.20 5.32
N THR A 103 7.93 -18.09 5.45
CA THR A 103 7.75 -19.50 5.85
C THR A 103 7.62 -19.64 7.36
#